data_AF-A0A3Q1F203-F1
#
_entry.id   AF-A0A3Q1F203-F1
#
_cell.length_a   1.000
_cell.length_b   1.000
_cell.length_c   1.000
_cell.angle_alpha   90.00
_cell.angle_beta   90.00
_cell.angle_gamma   90.00
#
_symmetry.space_group_name_H-M   'P 1'
#
loop_
_entity.id
_entity.type
_entity.pdbx_description
1 polymer ?
#
loop_
_entity_poly.entity_id
_entity_poly.type
_entity_poly.pdbx_seq_one_letter_code
_entity_poly.pdbx_strand_id
1 'polypeptide(L)'
;PPARPTAHNLAAVCHQGQGRPRYPDSFFPPSFFSHFRRRGKAINRLELWFTLCCSGLVAQQSSQILCCTQQAWKQALSQFCVDEYSTMTVPYVCCEASGDARWSCFNSKPENPNYNPTLGYTAPPMNWEPGFTFNPQAC
;
A
#
# COMPACT_ATOMS: atom_id res chain seq x y z
N PRO A 1 -4.95 7.00 4.96
CA PRO A 1 -4.82 5.81 4.07
C PRO A 1 -4.11 6.20 2.76
N PRO A 2 -3.45 5.27 2.06
CA PRO A 2 -2.83 5.55 0.77
C PRO A 2 -3.90 5.77 -0.30
N ALA A 3 -3.73 6.77 -1.17
CA ALA A 3 -4.65 6.99 -2.29
C ALA A 3 -4.61 5.83 -3.27
N ARG A 4 -5.67 5.64 -4.04
CA ARG A 4 -5.66 4.71 -5.17
C ARG A 4 -4.72 5.25 -6.26
N PRO A 5 -3.83 4.43 -6.83
CA PRO A 5 -3.01 4.83 -7.97
C PRO A 5 -3.85 5.29 -9.18
N THR A 6 -3.43 6.38 -9.80
CA THR A 6 -4.02 7.00 -10.98
C THR A 6 -2.90 7.34 -11.96
N ALA A 7 -3.25 7.61 -13.23
CA ALA A 7 -2.25 8.06 -14.20
C ALA A 7 -1.47 9.31 -13.75
N HIS A 8 -2.11 10.20 -12.98
CA HIS A 8 -1.51 11.45 -12.51
C HIS A 8 -0.45 11.26 -11.43
N ASN A 9 -0.62 10.28 -10.54
CA ASN A 9 0.33 10.03 -9.44
C ASN A 9 1.23 8.80 -9.68
N LEU A 10 1.08 8.11 -10.81
CA LEU A 10 1.82 6.87 -11.13
C LEU A 10 3.34 7.06 -11.12
N ALA A 11 3.82 8.18 -11.67
CA ALA A 11 5.25 8.49 -11.67
C ALA A 11 5.81 8.61 -10.24
N ALA A 12 5.06 9.25 -9.33
CA ALA A 12 5.45 9.37 -7.93
C ALA A 12 5.40 8.01 -7.22
N VAL A 13 4.37 7.20 -7.49
CA VAL A 13 4.27 5.82 -6.99
C VAL A 13 5.54 5.03 -7.30
N CYS A 14 5.98 5.06 -8.56
CA CYS A 14 7.13 4.28 -9.03
C CYS A 14 8.49 4.87 -8.65
N HIS A 15 8.67 6.19 -8.73
CA HIS A 15 10.00 6.80 -8.65
C HIS A 15 10.31 7.44 -7.30
N GLN A 16 9.29 7.72 -6.47
CA GLN A 16 9.47 8.45 -5.21
C GLN A 16 9.27 7.57 -3.97
N GLY A 17 9.16 6.25 -4.14
CA GLY A 17 8.92 5.30 -3.04
C GLY A 17 9.95 5.35 -1.93
N GLN A 18 11.22 5.54 -2.28
CA GLN A 18 12.31 5.65 -1.31
C GLN A 18 12.21 6.89 -0.41
N GLY A 19 11.47 7.92 -0.82
CA GLY A 19 11.23 9.10 0.00
C GLY A 19 10.02 8.99 0.90
N ARG A 20 9.29 7.86 0.93
CA ARG A 20 8.07 7.69 1.74
C ARG A 20 8.33 6.83 2.97
N PRO A 21 7.73 7.11 4.14
CA PRO A 21 7.97 6.38 5.37
C PRO A 21 7.83 4.86 5.25
N ARG A 22 8.68 4.13 5.97
CA ARG A 22 8.55 2.70 6.27
C ARG A 22 8.54 2.48 7.77
N TYR A 23 7.90 1.39 8.17
CA TYR A 23 7.64 1.05 9.57
C TYR A 23 8.22 -0.33 9.89
N PRO A 24 9.55 -0.48 10.05
CA PRO A 24 10.15 -1.74 10.50
C PRO A 24 9.62 -2.13 11.89
N ASP A 25 9.82 -3.39 12.29
CA ASP A 25 9.31 -3.90 13.57
C ASP A 25 9.83 -3.12 14.80
N SER A 26 11.01 -2.51 14.67
CA SER A 26 11.63 -1.64 15.69
C SER A 26 11.04 -0.22 15.75
N PHE A 27 10.21 0.20 14.79
CA PHE A 27 9.70 1.57 14.71
C PHE A 27 8.71 1.89 15.83
N PHE A 28 7.83 0.93 16.16
CA PHE A 28 6.83 1.11 17.21
C PHE A 28 7.25 0.38 18.49
N PRO A 29 6.95 0.92 19.68
CA PRO A 29 7.15 0.20 20.93
C PRO A 29 6.43 -1.15 20.94
N PRO A 30 6.95 -2.16 21.66
CA PRO A 30 6.44 -3.54 21.61
C PRO A 30 5.01 -3.66 22.18
N SER A 31 4.66 -2.87 23.19
CA SER A 31 3.36 -2.92 23.86
C SER A 31 2.47 -1.75 23.45
N PHE A 32 1.14 -1.91 23.46
CA PHE A 32 0.12 -0.86 23.20
C PHE A 32 0.07 -0.23 21.79
N PHE A 33 0.99 -0.55 20.87
CA PHE A 33 1.00 -0.01 19.50
C PHE A 33 0.58 -1.04 18.42
N SER A 34 -0.12 -2.11 18.79
CA SER A 34 -0.50 -3.20 17.86
C SER A 34 -1.27 -2.70 16.63
N HIS A 35 -2.21 -1.78 16.81
CA HIS A 35 -2.96 -1.14 15.70
C HIS A 35 -2.05 -0.39 14.73
N PHE A 36 -1.10 0.40 15.25
CA PHE A 36 -0.17 1.16 14.41
C PHE A 36 0.80 0.24 13.67
N ARG A 37 1.25 -0.84 14.30
CA ARG A 37 2.09 -1.86 13.64
C ARG A 37 1.37 -2.50 12.45
N ARG A 38 0.09 -2.86 12.57
CA ARG A 38 -0.68 -3.42 11.45
C ARG A 38 -0.84 -2.41 10.29
N ARG A 39 -1.08 -1.14 10.61
CA ARG A 39 -1.10 -0.06 9.59
C ARG A 39 0.27 0.11 8.93
N GLY A 40 1.35 0.12 9.71
CA GLY A 40 2.72 0.22 9.20
C GLY A 40 3.07 -0.95 8.29
N LYS A 41 2.73 -2.18 8.69
CA LYS A 41 2.88 -3.40 7.88
C LYS A 41 2.15 -3.28 6.55
N ALA A 42 0.90 -2.80 6.56
CA ALA A 42 0.12 -2.59 5.34
C ALA A 42 0.79 -1.59 4.38
N ILE A 43 1.36 -0.49 4.91
CA ILE A 43 2.10 0.49 4.09
C ILE A 43 3.38 -0.13 3.52
N ASN A 44 4.17 -0.83 4.33
CA ASN A 44 5.40 -1.48 3.86
C ASN A 44 5.11 -2.47 2.72
N ARG A 45 4.08 -3.31 2.89
CA ARG A 45 3.60 -4.27 1.90
C ARG A 45 3.20 -3.60 0.59
N LEU A 46 2.39 -2.54 0.69
CA LEU A 46 1.93 -1.79 -0.47
C LEU A 46 3.09 -1.23 -1.29
N GLU A 47 4.05 -0.61 -0.60
CA GLU A 47 5.21 0.02 -1.21
C GLU A 47 6.17 -0.99 -1.86
N LEU A 48 6.33 -2.17 -1.24
CA LEU A 48 7.06 -3.27 -1.84
C LEU A 48 6.39 -3.74 -3.13
N TRP A 49 5.07 -3.91 -3.12
CA TRP A 49 4.32 -4.38 -4.28
C TRP A 49 4.27 -3.34 -5.41
N PHE A 50 4.30 -2.04 -5.09
CA PHE A 50 4.50 -1.01 -6.11
C PHE A 50 5.85 -1.15 -6.81
N THR A 51 6.91 -1.48 -6.07
CA THR A 51 8.23 -1.71 -6.66
C THR A 51 8.19 -2.86 -7.69
N LEU A 52 7.37 -3.88 -7.46
CA LEU A 52 7.16 -4.97 -8.42
C LEU A 52 6.43 -4.53 -9.68
N CYS A 53 5.39 -3.74 -9.55
CA CYS A 53 4.67 -3.19 -10.69
C CYS A 53 5.52 -2.22 -11.52
N CYS A 54 6.42 -1.50 -10.87
CA CYS A 54 7.25 -0.47 -11.48
C CYS A 54 8.62 -1.00 -11.96
N SER A 55 8.82 -2.31 -11.97
CA SER A 55 10.05 -2.96 -12.45
C SER A 55 9.75 -4.16 -13.36
N GLY A 56 10.77 -4.69 -14.01
CA GLY A 56 10.64 -5.89 -14.85
C GLY A 56 9.75 -5.71 -16.07
N LEU A 57 9.05 -6.78 -16.47
CA LEU A 57 8.23 -6.81 -17.69
C LEU A 57 6.98 -5.91 -17.60
N VAL A 58 6.40 -5.74 -16.41
CA VAL A 58 5.23 -4.87 -16.21
C VAL A 58 5.57 -3.40 -16.51
N ALA A 59 6.80 -2.99 -16.19
CA ALA A 59 7.28 -1.63 -16.40
C ALA A 59 7.40 -1.20 -17.89
N GLN A 60 7.24 -2.14 -18.83
CA GLN A 60 7.36 -1.85 -20.27
C GLN A 60 6.11 -1.15 -20.84
N GLN A 61 4.97 -1.18 -20.13
CA GLN A 61 3.71 -0.60 -20.61
C GLN A 61 3.00 0.18 -19.49
N SER A 62 2.84 1.50 -19.64
CA SER A 62 2.27 2.36 -18.59
C SER A 62 0.86 1.95 -18.15
N SER A 63 0.03 1.42 -19.07
CA SER A 63 -1.31 0.88 -18.74
C SER A 63 -1.24 -0.36 -17.84
N GLN A 64 -0.26 -1.24 -18.08
CA GLN A 64 -0.03 -2.43 -17.26
C GLN A 64 0.52 -2.04 -15.87
N ILE A 65 1.40 -1.04 -15.78
CA ILE A 65 1.88 -0.51 -14.48
C ILE A 65 0.70 0.05 -13.67
N LEU A 66 -0.16 0.87 -14.30
CA LEU A 66 -1.33 1.43 -13.61
C LEU A 66 -2.28 0.33 -13.12
N CYS A 67 -2.58 -0.65 -13.96
CA CYS A 67 -3.42 -1.77 -13.55
C CYS A 67 -2.79 -2.58 -12.42
N CYS A 68 -1.51 -2.93 -12.53
CA CYS A 68 -0.76 -3.65 -11.51
C CYS A 68 -0.76 -2.91 -10.17
N THR A 69 -0.45 -1.62 -10.17
CA THR A 69 -0.43 -0.81 -8.94
C THR A 69 -1.83 -0.71 -8.32
N GLN A 70 -2.90 -0.61 -9.11
CA GLN A 70 -4.26 -0.65 -8.58
C GLN A 70 -4.64 -2.02 -7.97
N GLN A 71 -4.21 -3.13 -8.60
CA GLN A 71 -4.39 -4.47 -8.04
C GLN A 71 -3.60 -4.63 -6.72
N ALA A 72 -2.33 -4.22 -6.70
CA ALA A 72 -1.49 -4.22 -5.51
C ALA A 72 -2.13 -3.40 -4.37
N TRP A 73 -2.67 -2.22 -4.70
CA TRP A 73 -3.37 -1.36 -3.74
C TRP A 73 -4.60 -2.06 -3.13
N LYS A 74 -5.48 -2.64 -3.97
CA LYS A 74 -6.66 -3.36 -3.48
C LYS A 74 -6.26 -4.57 -2.63
N GLN A 75 -5.28 -5.35 -3.08
CA GLN A 75 -4.86 -6.56 -2.39
C GLN A 75 -4.16 -6.25 -1.06
N ALA A 76 -3.35 -5.19 -0.99
CA ALA A 76 -2.65 -4.81 0.24
C ALA A 76 -3.66 -4.34 1.31
N LEU A 77 -4.68 -3.59 0.90
CA LEU A 77 -5.75 -3.14 1.78
C LEU A 77 -6.73 -4.27 2.16
N SER A 78 -6.99 -5.22 1.25
CA SER A 78 -7.68 -6.47 1.60
C SER A 78 -6.94 -7.23 2.69
N GLN A 79 -5.62 -7.42 2.52
CA GLN A 79 -4.81 -8.11 3.52
C GLN A 79 -4.75 -7.34 4.84
N PHE A 80 -4.68 -6.00 4.80
CA PHE A 80 -4.81 -5.19 6.01
C PHE A 80 -6.14 -5.43 6.74
N CYS A 81 -7.25 -5.55 6.02
CA CYS A 81 -8.53 -5.87 6.65
C CYS A 81 -8.56 -7.27 7.25
N VAL A 82 -7.98 -8.28 6.57
CA VAL A 82 -7.79 -9.62 7.16
C VAL A 82 -6.97 -9.53 8.45
N ASP A 83 -5.87 -8.78 8.42
CA ASP A 83 -4.98 -8.58 9.57
C ASP A 83 -5.74 -7.88 10.73
N GLU A 84 -6.60 -6.90 10.46
CA GLU A 84 -7.44 -6.24 11.47
C GLU A 84 -8.48 -7.19 12.10
N TYR A 85 -9.18 -7.99 11.30
CA TYR A 85 -10.18 -8.96 11.77
C TYR A 85 -9.57 -10.17 12.50
N SER A 86 -8.28 -10.44 12.32
CA SER A 86 -7.56 -11.51 13.04
C SER A 86 -7.27 -11.18 14.51
N THR A 87 -7.78 -10.06 15.02
CA THR A 87 -7.55 -9.58 16.38
C THR A 87 -8.86 -9.31 17.11
N MET A 88 -8.84 -9.26 18.45
CA MET A 88 -10.02 -8.92 19.26
C MET A 88 -10.32 -7.42 19.32
N THR A 89 -9.73 -6.62 18.43
CA THR A 89 -9.88 -5.17 18.44
C THR A 89 -10.87 -4.72 17.36
N VAL A 90 -11.50 -3.56 17.55
CA VAL A 90 -12.38 -2.99 16.51
C VAL A 90 -11.54 -2.76 15.24
N PRO A 91 -11.95 -3.32 14.09
CA PRO A 91 -11.22 -3.17 12.85
C PRO A 91 -11.27 -1.72 12.37
N TYR A 92 -10.36 -1.35 11.48
CA TYR A 92 -10.43 -0.07 10.80
C TYR A 92 -11.77 0.09 10.05
N VAL A 93 -12.46 1.21 10.23
CA VAL A 93 -13.83 1.47 9.73
C VAL A 93 -14.04 1.11 8.24
N CYS A 94 -13.04 1.35 7.38
CA CYS A 94 -13.19 1.02 5.96
C CYS A 94 -13.23 -0.49 5.68
N CYS A 95 -12.76 -1.32 6.61
CA CYS A 95 -12.82 -2.79 6.51
C CYS A 95 -14.21 -3.36 6.79
N GLU A 96 -15.13 -2.57 7.35
CA GLU A 96 -16.54 -2.94 7.50
C GLU A 96 -17.29 -2.84 6.17
N ALA A 97 -16.82 -2.00 5.26
CA ALA A 97 -17.39 -1.88 3.92
C ALA A 97 -17.01 -3.06 3.01
N SER A 98 -17.87 -3.32 2.03
CA SER A 98 -17.75 -4.44 1.07
C SER A 98 -17.70 -3.94 -0.37
N GLY A 99 -17.15 -4.77 -1.27
CA GLY A 99 -17.05 -4.45 -2.70
C GLY A 99 -16.35 -3.12 -2.95
N ASP A 100 -16.88 -2.32 -3.88
CA ASP A 100 -16.30 -1.02 -4.23
C ASP A 100 -16.45 0.04 -3.14
N ALA A 101 -17.44 -0.09 -2.24
CA ALA A 101 -17.60 0.84 -1.12
C ALA A 101 -16.37 0.85 -0.19
N ARG A 102 -15.71 -0.31 -0.03
CA ARG A 102 -14.45 -0.43 0.71
C ARG A 102 -13.36 0.46 0.09
N TRP A 103 -13.20 0.37 -1.22
CA TRP A 103 -12.18 1.12 -1.95
C TRP A 103 -12.46 2.62 -1.92
N SER A 104 -13.72 3.01 -2.10
CA SER A 104 -14.17 4.39 -1.95
C SER A 104 -13.87 4.93 -0.54
N CYS A 105 -14.10 4.13 0.50
CA CYS A 105 -13.77 4.53 1.88
C CYS A 105 -12.27 4.80 2.06
N PHE A 106 -11.41 3.86 1.66
CA PHE A 106 -9.95 4.03 1.77
C PHE A 106 -9.42 5.21 0.94
N ASN A 107 -10.06 5.51 -0.19
CA ASN A 107 -9.66 6.59 -1.09
C ASN A 107 -10.38 7.93 -0.82
N SER A 108 -11.24 8.01 0.21
CA SER A 108 -12.09 9.20 0.43
C SER A 108 -11.31 10.45 0.83
N LYS A 109 -10.34 10.31 1.74
CA LYS A 109 -9.48 11.40 2.25
C LYS A 109 -8.05 10.88 2.49
N PRO A 110 -7.29 10.60 1.42
CA PRO A 110 -5.90 10.18 1.56
C PRO A 110 -5.04 11.35 2.07
N GLU A 111 -4.13 11.06 3.00
CA GLU A 111 -3.22 12.06 3.58
C GLU A 111 -2.15 12.51 2.56
N ASN A 112 -1.73 11.60 1.67
CA ASN A 112 -0.73 11.85 0.64
C ASN A 112 -1.24 11.36 -0.73
N PRO A 113 -2.18 12.06 -1.38
CA PRO A 113 -2.79 11.63 -2.64
C PRO A 113 -1.82 11.53 -3.81
N ASN A 114 -0.76 12.34 -3.77
CA ASN A 114 0.22 12.47 -4.85
C ASN A 114 1.48 11.64 -4.61
N TYR A 115 1.52 10.84 -3.54
CA TYR A 115 2.68 9.99 -3.21
C TYR A 115 3.99 10.77 -3.07
N ASN A 116 3.88 12.02 -2.61
CA ASN A 116 5.02 12.92 -2.42
C ASN A 116 6.03 12.32 -1.43
N PRO A 117 7.33 12.48 -1.67
CA PRO A 117 8.36 12.08 -0.74
C PRO A 117 8.45 13.07 0.42
N THR A 118 8.96 12.60 1.54
CA THR A 118 9.44 13.45 2.64
C THR A 118 10.84 13.93 2.32
N LEU A 119 11.05 15.25 2.34
CA LEU A 119 12.36 15.85 2.04
C LEU A 119 13.42 15.39 3.05
N GLY A 120 14.58 14.97 2.55
CA GLY A 120 15.69 14.51 3.40
C GLY A 120 15.49 13.13 4.04
N TYR A 121 14.42 12.41 3.70
CA TYR A 121 14.16 11.06 4.17
C TYR A 121 14.54 10.01 3.12
N THR A 122 15.17 8.92 3.58
CA THR A 122 15.40 7.71 2.80
C THR A 122 14.84 6.52 3.55
N ALA A 123 13.99 5.74 2.89
CA ALA A 123 13.36 4.56 3.44
C ALA A 123 14.43 3.52 3.84
N PRO A 124 14.33 2.92 5.04
CA PRO A 124 15.16 1.77 5.38
C PRO A 124 14.80 0.59 4.47
N PRO A 125 15.74 -0.36 4.25
CA PRO A 125 15.43 -1.60 3.57
C PRO A 125 14.34 -2.35 4.33
N MET A 126 13.35 -2.85 3.61
CA MET A 126 12.27 -3.67 4.18
C MET A 126 12.45 -5.11 3.75
N ASN A 127 12.17 -6.03 4.68
CA ASN A 127 12.12 -7.45 4.36
C ASN A 127 11.04 -7.69 3.30
N TRP A 128 11.38 -8.54 2.34
CA TRP A 128 10.46 -8.95 1.29
C TRP A 128 9.26 -9.70 1.88
N GLU A 129 8.04 -9.25 1.58
CA GLU A 129 6.80 -9.95 1.91
C GLU A 129 6.18 -10.53 0.61
N PRO A 130 6.20 -11.87 0.44
CA PRO A 130 5.53 -12.51 -0.70
C PRO A 130 4.02 -12.34 -0.60
N GLY A 131 3.30 -12.51 -1.72
CA GLY A 131 1.83 -12.58 -1.70
C GLY A 131 1.11 -11.70 -2.71
N PHE A 132 1.82 -11.00 -3.60
CA PHE A 132 1.21 -10.30 -4.72
C PHE A 132 1.67 -10.91 -6.05
N THR A 133 0.70 -11.26 -6.88
CA THR A 133 0.90 -11.74 -8.24
C THR A 133 0.02 -10.90 -9.14
N PHE A 134 0.64 -10.18 -10.07
CA PHE A 134 -0.07 -9.35 -11.02
C PHE A 134 -0.87 -10.22 -12.01
N ASN A 135 -2.14 -9.90 -12.20
CA ASN A 135 -2.97 -10.52 -13.24
C ASN A 135 -3.27 -9.52 -14.36
N PRO A 136 -2.59 -9.60 -15.52
CA PRO A 136 -2.81 -8.68 -16.64
C PRO A 136 -4.19 -8.82 -17.30
N GLN A 137 -4.92 -9.92 -17.05
CA GLN A 137 -6.27 -10.15 -17.60
C GLN A 137 -7.38 -9.56 -16.73
N ALA A 138 -7.06 -9.11 -15.52
CA ALA A 138 -7.99 -8.43 -14.60
C ALA A 138 -7.83 -6.89 -14.67
N CYS A 139 -7.36 -6.42 -15.82
CA CYS A 139 -7.33 -5.04 -16.28
C CYS A 139 -8.48 -4.88 -17.30
#